data_AF-A0A937ZSW5-F1
#
_entry.id   AF-A0A937ZSW5-F1
#
_cell.length_a   1.000
_cell.length_b   1.000
_cell.length_c   1.000
_cell.angle_alpha   90.00
_cell.angle_beta   90.00
_cell.angle_gamma   90.00
#
_symmetry.space_group_name_H-M   'P 1'
#
loop_
_entity.id
_entity.type
_entity.pdbx_description
1 polymer ?
#
loop_
_entity_poly.entity_id
_entity_poly.type
_entity_poly.pdbx_seq_one_letter_code
_entity_poly.pdbx_strand_id
1 'polypeptide(L)'
;KNRDVIIGAMERCRTGKRRIPALLPGEATVAHKTGSLFNTSSDIGIVRTPDGRAFAVAIYVTGQGSRSNREARIAQLARAIYEGYASGEALQYRTAMR
;
A
#
# COMPACT_ATOMS: atom_id res chain seq x y z
N LYS A 1 5.36 15.22 17.16
CA LYS A 1 4.94 14.39 18.32
C LYS A 1 3.76 13.48 17.99
N ASN A 2 2.53 13.96 17.75
CA ASN A 2 1.37 13.08 17.50
C ASN A 2 1.45 12.30 16.18
N ARG A 3 1.86 12.97 15.09
CA ARG A 3 2.05 12.33 13.78
C ARG A 3 3.06 11.17 13.85
N ASP A 4 4.19 11.40 14.49
CA ASP A 4 5.30 10.45 14.52
C ASP A 4 4.94 9.20 15.34
N VAL A 5 4.10 9.36 16.37
CA VAL A 5 3.50 8.24 17.12
C VAL A 5 2.64 7.36 16.21
N ILE A 6 1.76 7.97 15.42
CA ILE A 6 0.84 7.24 14.53
C ILE A 6 1.61 6.54 13.39
N ILE A 7 2.48 7.29 12.70
CA ILE A 7 3.29 6.73 11.61
C ILE A 7 4.18 5.60 12.12
N GLY A 8 4.86 5.80 13.25
CA GLY A 8 5.68 4.74 13.84
C GLY A 8 4.85 3.49 14.23
N ALA A 9 3.62 3.66 14.72
CA ALA A 9 2.73 2.53 14.99
C ALA A 9 2.34 1.79 13.70
N MET A 10 2.07 2.52 12.62
CA MET A 10 1.71 1.98 11.30
C MET A 10 2.89 1.25 10.62
N GLU A 11 4.12 1.76 10.73
CA GLU A 11 5.34 1.10 10.22
C GLU A 11 5.65 -0.21 10.97
N ARG A 12 5.24 -0.30 12.23
CA ARG A 12 5.40 -1.51 13.06
C ARG A 12 4.20 -2.46 12.99
N CYS A 13 3.27 -2.26 12.05
CA CYS A 13 2.11 -3.13 11.88
C CYS A 13 2.55 -4.59 11.69
N ARG A 14 1.97 -5.53 12.47
CA ARG A 14 2.36 -6.94 12.45
C ARG A 14 1.51 -7.81 11.52
N THR A 15 0.34 -7.31 11.13
CA THR A 15 -0.62 -7.98 10.25
C THR A 15 -0.39 -7.61 8.79
N GLY A 16 -0.90 -8.42 7.85
CA GLY A 16 -0.90 -8.05 6.42
C GLY A 16 0.45 -8.09 5.73
N LYS A 17 1.43 -8.84 6.23
CA LYS A 17 2.73 -9.03 5.58
C LYS A 17 2.65 -9.55 4.13
N ARG A 18 1.51 -10.15 3.75
CA ARG A 18 1.19 -10.64 2.41
C ARG A 18 0.37 -9.65 1.54
N ARG A 19 0.24 -8.39 1.97
CA ARG A 19 -0.58 -7.34 1.32
C ARG A 19 0.32 -6.26 0.72
N ILE A 20 0.10 -4.97 1.03
CA ILE A 20 0.88 -3.87 0.43
C ILE A 20 2.39 -4.12 0.53
N PRO A 21 2.97 -4.52 1.67
CA PRO A 21 4.42 -4.68 1.77
C PRO A 21 5.00 -5.84 0.95
N ALA A 22 4.18 -6.79 0.51
CA ALA A 22 4.67 -8.12 0.12
C ALA A 22 5.50 -8.16 -1.16
N LEU A 23 5.24 -7.26 -2.11
CA LEU A 23 5.89 -7.23 -3.42
C LEU A 23 6.63 -5.90 -3.69
N LEU A 24 6.64 -4.99 -2.72
CA LEU A 24 7.40 -3.75 -2.84
C LEU A 24 8.91 -4.02 -2.67
N PRO A 25 9.79 -3.19 -3.26
CA PRO A 25 11.23 -3.28 -3.01
C PRO A 25 11.55 -3.18 -1.52
N GLY A 26 12.61 -3.84 -1.06
CA GLY A 26 12.97 -3.89 0.37
C GLY A 26 13.35 -2.51 0.96
N GLU A 27 13.73 -1.58 0.11
CA GLU A 27 14.06 -0.20 0.44
C GLU A 27 12.82 0.69 0.61
N ALA A 28 11.66 0.25 0.12
CA ALA A 28 10.41 0.97 0.30
C ALA A 28 9.90 0.83 1.74
N THR A 29 9.58 1.94 2.38
CA THR A 29 8.99 1.93 3.73
C THR A 29 7.47 1.99 3.62
N VAL A 30 6.77 1.15 4.37
CA VAL A 30 5.31 1.07 4.37
C VAL A 30 4.76 1.32 5.78
N ALA A 31 4.12 2.46 5.96
CA ALA A 31 3.30 2.74 7.14
C ALA A 31 1.86 2.35 6.81
N HIS A 32 1.33 1.25 7.36
CA HIS A 32 0.01 0.75 6.97
C HIS A 32 -0.88 0.23 8.10
N LYS A 33 -2.15 -0.01 7.76
CA LYS A 33 -3.12 -0.70 8.60
C LYS A 33 -4.02 -1.60 7.75
N THR A 34 -4.19 -2.82 8.24
CA THR A 34 -5.02 -3.85 7.61
C THR A 34 -6.44 -3.87 8.16
N GLY A 35 -7.41 -4.23 7.31
CA GLY A 35 -8.76 -4.68 7.69
C GLY A 35 -9.08 -6.05 7.10
N SER A 36 -9.82 -6.89 7.83
CA SER A 36 -10.28 -8.19 7.33
C SER A 36 -11.69 -8.47 7.86
N LEU A 37 -12.61 -8.80 6.96
CA LEU A 37 -13.99 -9.16 7.27
C LEU A 37 -14.42 -10.34 6.40
N PHE A 38 -15.66 -10.80 6.57
CA PHE A 38 -16.23 -11.83 5.71
C PHE A 38 -16.17 -11.38 4.24
N ASN A 39 -15.53 -12.19 3.39
CA ASN A 39 -15.31 -11.92 1.97
C ASN A 39 -14.65 -10.56 1.63
N THR A 40 -13.90 -9.97 2.58
CA THR A 40 -13.19 -8.70 2.36
C THR A 40 -11.80 -8.71 3.00
N SER A 41 -10.81 -8.27 2.23
CA SER A 41 -9.47 -7.93 2.74
C SER A 41 -9.14 -6.50 2.30
N SER A 42 -8.63 -5.68 3.21
CA SER A 42 -8.18 -4.33 2.90
C SER A 42 -6.82 -4.00 3.50
N ASP A 43 -6.09 -3.09 2.86
CA ASP A 43 -4.85 -2.56 3.40
C ASP A 43 -4.69 -1.11 2.94
N ILE A 44 -4.32 -0.24 3.87
CA ILE A 44 -4.27 1.20 3.66
C ILE A 44 -2.97 1.72 4.26
N GLY A 45 -2.25 2.57 3.56
CA GLY A 45 -1.00 3.08 4.08
C GLY A 45 -0.38 4.20 3.27
N ILE A 46 0.76 4.67 3.78
CA ILE A 46 1.66 5.59 3.12
C ILE A 46 2.90 4.79 2.75
N VAL A 47 3.25 4.81 1.47
CA VAL A 47 4.45 4.17 0.92
C VAL A 47 5.46 5.27 0.62
N ARG A 48 6.67 5.12 1.16
CA ARG A 48 7.82 5.99 0.86
C ARG A 48 8.76 5.26 -0.09
N THR A 49 9.08 5.92 -1.20
CA THR A 49 10.06 5.44 -2.19
C THR A 49 11.48 5.78 -1.73
N PRO A 50 12.51 5.06 -2.23
CA PRO A 50 13.91 5.30 -1.86
C PRO A 50 14.41 6.71 -2.19
N ASP A 51 13.81 7.38 -3.17
CA ASP A 51 14.11 8.75 -3.58
C ASP A 51 13.44 9.82 -2.68
N GLY A 52 12.80 9.41 -1.58
CA GLY A 52 12.20 10.31 -0.60
C GLY A 52 10.79 10.79 -0.92
N ARG A 53 10.22 10.41 -2.07
CA ARG A 53 8.80 10.67 -2.37
C ARG A 53 7.89 9.76 -1.55
N ALA A 54 6.63 10.16 -1.42
CA ALA A 54 5.62 9.40 -0.69
C ALA A 54 4.27 9.48 -1.37
N PHE A 55 3.52 8.39 -1.33
CA PHE A 55 2.13 8.35 -1.76
C PHE A 55 1.25 7.61 -0.75
N ALA A 56 0.00 8.04 -0.64
CA ALA A 56 -1.02 7.32 0.12
C ALA A 56 -1.75 6.35 -0.81
N VAL A 57 -2.09 5.16 -0.30
CA VAL A 57 -2.79 4.11 -1.05
C VAL A 57 -3.79 3.41 -0.13
N ALA A 58 -4.98 3.13 -0.67
CA ALA A 58 -6.02 2.36 0.01
C ALA A 58 -6.56 1.31 -0.95
N ILE A 59 -6.44 0.04 -0.60
CA ILE A 59 -6.88 -1.08 -1.43
C ILE A 59 -7.90 -1.91 -0.66
N TYR A 60 -9.07 -2.11 -1.28
CA TYR A 60 -10.12 -2.99 -0.80
C TYR A 60 -10.37 -4.07 -1.85
N VAL A 61 -10.27 -5.33 -1.44
CA VAL A 61 -10.58 -6.47 -2.30
C VAL A 61 -11.74 -7.24 -1.66
N THR A 62 -12.84 -7.33 -2.39
CA THR A 62 -14.06 -8.04 -1.99
C THR A 62 -14.34 -9.22 -2.92
N GLY A 63 -15.12 -10.20 -2.45
CA GLY A 63 -15.66 -11.27 -3.29
C GLY A 63 -15.32 -12.68 -2.81
N GLN A 64 -15.89 -13.66 -3.54
CA GLN A 64 -15.74 -15.09 -3.27
C GLN A 64 -14.31 -15.56 -3.57
N GLY A 65 -13.83 -16.53 -2.81
CA GLY A 65 -12.47 -17.07 -2.91
C GLY A 65 -11.71 -17.02 -1.57
N SER A 66 -10.51 -17.58 -1.56
CA SER A 66 -9.71 -17.65 -0.34
C SER A 66 -9.22 -16.26 0.11
N ARG A 67 -8.98 -16.11 1.41
CA ARG A 67 -8.34 -14.91 1.95
C ARG A 67 -6.96 -14.69 1.33
N SER A 68 -6.20 -15.74 1.05
CA SER A 68 -4.87 -15.64 0.42
C SER A 68 -4.94 -15.04 -0.98
N ASN A 69 -5.95 -15.40 -1.78
CA ASN A 69 -6.14 -14.81 -3.11
C ASN A 69 -6.43 -13.31 -3.03
N ARG A 70 -7.24 -12.88 -2.05
CA ARG A 70 -7.48 -11.45 -1.81
C ARG A 70 -6.22 -10.72 -1.34
N GLU A 71 -5.42 -11.32 -0.46
CA GLU A 71 -4.15 -10.74 -0.01
C GLU A 71 -3.15 -10.60 -1.16
N ALA A 72 -3.01 -11.64 -2.00
CA ALA A 72 -2.18 -11.60 -3.19
C ALA A 72 -2.62 -10.52 -4.18
N ARG A 73 -3.95 -10.34 -4.37
CA ARG A 73 -4.47 -9.25 -5.21
C ARG A 73 -4.08 -7.86 -4.66
N ILE A 74 -4.15 -7.66 -3.34
CA ILE A 74 -3.69 -6.41 -2.72
C ILE A 74 -2.21 -6.16 -3.02
N ALA A 75 -1.36 -7.19 -2.87
CA ALA A 75 0.07 -7.07 -3.13
C ALA A 75 0.37 -6.72 -4.60
N GLN A 76 -0.32 -7.38 -5.54
CA GLN A 76 -0.19 -7.11 -6.99
C GLN A 76 -0.57 -5.67 -7.33
N LEU A 77 -1.71 -5.19 -6.80
CA LEU A 77 -2.18 -3.82 -7.03
C LEU A 77 -1.21 -2.79 -6.43
N ALA A 78 -0.72 -3.03 -5.20
CA ALA A 78 0.25 -2.16 -4.56
C ALA A 78 1.56 -2.06 -5.37
N ARG A 79 2.03 -3.18 -5.91
CA ARG A 79 3.22 -3.22 -6.77
C ARG A 79 3.03 -2.42 -8.06
N ALA A 80 1.91 -2.61 -8.76
CA ALA A 80 1.62 -1.87 -9.98
C ALA A 80 1.55 -0.35 -9.74
N ILE A 81 0.93 0.08 -8.63
CA ILE A 81 0.88 1.49 -8.24
C ILE A 81 2.29 2.02 -7.95
N TYR A 82 3.11 1.27 -7.22
CA TYR A 82 4.49 1.67 -6.92
C TYR A 82 5.33 1.85 -8.18
N GLU A 83 5.25 0.92 -9.13
CA GLU A 83 5.98 0.99 -10.40
C GLU A 83 5.58 2.21 -11.22
N GLY A 84 4.28 2.47 -11.39
CA GLY A 84 3.79 3.66 -12.10
C GLY A 84 4.11 4.99 -11.39
N TYR A 85 4.20 4.98 -10.05
CA TYR A 85 4.63 6.15 -9.30
C TYR A 85 6.15 6.41 -9.42
N ALA A 86 6.95 5.33 -9.42
CA ALA A 86 8.40 5.37 -9.53
C ALA A 86 8.86 5.79 -10.93
N SER A 87 8.19 5.33 -12.00
CA SER A 87 8.53 5.61 -13.41
C SER A 87 8.35 7.07 -13.83
N GLY A 88 7.70 7.91 -13.01
CA GLY A 88 7.48 9.32 -13.33
C GLY A 88 6.25 9.60 -14.20
N GLU A 89 5.53 8.57 -14.68
CA GLU A 89 4.21 8.75 -15.34
C GLU A 89 3.19 9.45 -14.44
N ALA A 90 3.31 9.27 -13.12
CA ALA A 90 2.48 9.98 -12.14
C ALA A 90 2.60 11.52 -12.23
N LEU A 91 3.70 12.07 -12.75
CA LEU A 91 3.84 13.52 -12.99
C LEU A 91 2.93 14.00 -14.15
N GLN A 92 2.71 13.15 -15.16
CA GLN A 92 1.82 13.50 -16.27
C GLN A 92 0.35 13.53 -15.83
N TYR A 93 -0.08 12.56 -15.01
CA TYR A 93 -1.45 12.54 -14.47
C TYR A 93 -1.76 13.75 -13.56
N ARG A 94 -0.76 14.22 -12.79
CA ARG A 94 -0.88 15.43 -11.95
C ARG A 94 -1.04 16.72 -12.75
N THR A 95 -0.56 16.75 -13.99
CA THR A 95 -0.62 17.93 -14.85
C THR A 95 -1.93 17.96 -15.65
N ALA A 96 -2.48 16.79 -16.00
CA ALA A 96 -3.74 16.66 -16.74
C ALA A 96 -5.02 16.90 -15.91
N MET A 97 -4.92 16.92 -14.58
CA MET A 97 -6.04 17.23 -13.66
C MET A 97 -6.07 18.71 -13.20
N ARG A 98 -5.26 19.58 -13.80
CA ARG A 98 -5.32 21.04 -13.66
C ARG A 98 -5.94 21.65 -14.90
#